data_AF-A0A396C7D8-F1
#
_entry.id   AF-A0A396C7D8-F1
#
_cell.length_a   1.000
_cell.length_b   1.000
_cell.length_c   1.000
_cell.angle_alpha   90.00
_cell.angle_beta   90.00
_cell.angle_gamma   90.00
#
_symmetry.space_group_name_H-M   'P 1'
#
loop_
_entity.id
_entity.type
_entity.pdbx_description
1 polymer ?
#
loop_
_entity_poly.entity_id
_entity_poly.type
_entity_poly.pdbx_seq_one_letter_code
_entity_poly.pdbx_strand_id
1 'polypeptide(L)'
;MMYLTIIVKIVVGMLGVLFFLRISGKTQMAQLTPLDSVNAFVLGALVGGVIYSPDVSAWQLVFSLGVWTCFNMGIRYLLRFKTLRRLIKGDTVMIVRNGQINLKEFKRNGLEMEQFRTLLRENGIFSMMDVDDVRFETNGQLTVSTCNSKSESYLFVNSGSVLDSSLESAGKTEEWLKDNLARQGYPDVSELFCVEWTPGRGFYVAKKNSDNGIIGKEENDVCN
;
A
#
# COMPACT_ATOMS: atom_id res chain seq x y z
N MET A 1 7.84 29.84 36.46
CA MET A 1 7.04 30.27 35.31
C MET A 1 7.61 29.79 33.97
N MET A 2 8.89 30.03 33.66
CA MET A 2 9.49 29.63 32.36
C MET A 2 9.39 28.12 32.06
N TYR A 3 9.75 27.24 33.01
CA TYR A 3 9.64 25.79 32.82
C TYR A 3 8.21 25.27 32.69
N LEU A 4 7.24 25.90 33.38
CA LEU A 4 5.82 25.55 33.27
C LEU A 4 5.30 25.82 31.86
N THR A 5 5.69 26.97 31.28
CA THR A 5 5.33 27.31 29.89
C THR A 5 5.92 26.32 28.89
N ILE A 6 7.15 25.86 29.12
CA ILE A 6 7.79 24.83 28.27
C ILE A 6 7.03 23.51 28.36
N ILE A 7 6.65 23.06 29.56
CA ILE A 7 5.86 21.83 29.76
C ILE A 7 4.52 21.93 29.02
N VAL A 8 3.80 23.05 29.16
CA VAL A 8 2.53 23.27 28.46
C VAL A 8 2.72 23.25 26.95
N LYS A 9 3.76 23.91 26.42
CA LYS A 9 4.08 23.90 24.98
C LYS A 9 4.38 22.49 24.45
N ILE A 10 5.12 21.67 25.21
CA ILE A 10 5.43 20.29 24.82
C ILE A 10 4.15 19.45 24.77
N VAL A 11 3.30 19.53 25.80
CA VAL A 11 2.05 18.77 25.85
C VAL A 11 1.11 19.18 24.72
N VAL A 12 0.92 20.49 24.51
CA VAL A 12 0.08 21.02 23.43
C VAL A 12 0.66 20.68 22.05
N GLY A 13 1.98 20.77 21.88
CA GLY A 13 2.68 20.38 20.65
C GLY A 13 2.48 18.91 20.31
N MET A 14 2.66 18.03 21.29
CA MET A 14 2.45 16.59 21.13
C MET A 14 0.98 16.28 20.77
N LEU A 15 0.01 16.85 21.48
CA LEU A 15 -1.41 16.68 21.18
C LEU A 15 -1.76 17.21 19.78
N GLY A 16 -1.19 18.35 19.38
CA GLY A 16 -1.39 18.93 18.05
C GLY A 16 -0.84 18.06 16.92
N VAL A 17 0.36 17.49 17.10
CA VAL A 17 0.94 16.54 16.13
C VAL A 17 0.11 15.26 16.07
N LEU A 18 -0.31 14.70 17.21
CA LEU A 18 -1.19 13.52 17.23
C LEU A 18 -2.53 13.79 16.53
N PHE A 19 -3.10 14.98 16.73
CA PHE A 19 -4.31 15.41 16.04
C PHE A 19 -4.09 15.52 14.52
N PHE A 20 -2.99 16.13 14.09
CA PHE A 20 -2.59 16.17 12.68
C PHE A 20 -2.45 14.76 12.09
N LEU A 21 -1.80 13.83 12.79
CA LEU A 21 -1.63 12.46 12.33
C LEU A 21 -2.97 11.74 12.21
N ARG A 22 -3.89 11.98 13.15
CA ARG A 22 -5.22 11.39 13.12
C ARG A 22 -6.08 11.90 11.96
N ILE A 23 -6.04 13.21 11.69
CA ILE A 23 -6.67 13.79 10.48
C ILE A 23 -5.99 13.26 9.21
N SER A 24 -4.68 13.05 9.28
CA SER A 24 -3.89 12.57 8.16
C SER A 24 -4.22 11.13 7.75
N GLY A 25 -4.87 10.35 8.60
CA GLY A 25 -5.41 9.03 8.27
C GLY A 25 -4.37 7.89 8.24
N LYS A 26 -4.89 6.67 8.04
CA LYS A 26 -4.13 5.39 8.08
C LYS A 26 -3.03 5.26 7.01
N THR A 27 -2.96 6.18 6.04
CA THR A 27 -2.01 6.11 4.92
C THR A 27 -0.54 6.22 5.35
N GLN A 28 -0.23 6.89 6.47
CA GLN A 28 1.15 6.99 6.97
C GLN A 28 1.69 5.67 7.52
N MET A 29 0.83 4.73 7.93
CA MET A 29 1.25 3.53 8.67
C MET A 29 1.64 2.34 7.77
N ALA A 30 1.22 2.31 6.50
CA ALA A 30 1.46 1.18 5.61
C ALA A 30 2.65 1.41 4.66
N GLN A 31 2.80 2.62 4.12
CA GLN A 31 3.94 3.03 3.31
C GLN A 31 4.16 4.53 3.51
N LEU A 32 5.28 4.92 4.11
CA LEU A 32 5.65 6.33 4.24
C LEU A 32 5.86 6.90 2.84
N THR A 33 4.95 7.76 2.38
CA THR A 33 5.19 8.48 1.12
C THR A 33 6.26 9.55 1.35
N PRO A 34 7.03 9.94 0.32
CA PRO A 34 8.00 11.05 0.47
C PRO A 34 7.37 12.33 1.04
N LEU A 35 6.12 12.60 0.66
CA LEU A 35 5.34 13.72 1.20
C LEU A 35 5.08 13.59 2.71
N ASP A 36 4.80 12.38 3.20
CA ASP A 36 4.59 12.12 4.63
C ASP A 36 5.87 12.33 5.43
N SER A 37 7.03 11.94 4.88
CA SER A 37 8.33 12.20 5.49
C SER A 37 8.62 13.69 5.61
N VAL A 38 8.39 14.47 4.55
CA VAL A 38 8.53 15.94 4.58
C VAL A 38 7.60 16.55 5.63
N ASN A 39 6.36 16.08 5.70
CA ASN A 39 5.39 16.55 6.69
C ASN A 39 5.85 16.29 8.13
N ALA A 40 6.41 15.10 8.40
CA ALA A 40 6.94 14.76 9.72
C ALA A 40 8.11 15.68 10.10
N PHE A 41 9.04 15.95 9.18
CA PHE A 41 10.15 16.87 9.42
C PHE A 41 9.69 18.29 9.71
N VAL A 42 8.76 18.84 8.92
CA VAL A 42 8.25 20.20 9.12
C VAL A 42 7.50 20.32 10.45
N LEU A 43 6.67 19.33 10.81
CA LEU A 43 5.98 19.32 12.10
C LEU A 43 6.94 19.27 13.28
N GLY A 44 7.98 18.43 13.18
CA GLY A 44 9.04 18.36 14.18
C GLY A 44 9.77 19.71 14.34
N ALA A 45 10.11 20.35 13.23
CA ALA A 45 10.76 21.66 13.22
C ALA A 45 9.85 22.77 13.79
N LEU A 46 8.55 22.77 13.45
CA LEU A 46 7.57 23.71 13.98
C LEU A 46 7.41 23.57 15.48
N VAL A 47 7.19 22.35 15.98
CA VAL A 47 7.03 22.11 17.42
C VAL A 47 8.31 22.44 18.18
N GLY A 48 9.46 21.99 17.68
CA GLY A 48 10.77 22.29 18.27
C GLY A 48 11.05 23.79 18.35
N GLY A 49 10.84 24.52 17.26
CA GLY A 49 11.07 25.97 17.20
C GLY A 49 10.25 26.77 18.22
N VAL A 50 8.99 26.39 18.45
CA VAL A 50 8.11 27.11 19.40
C VAL A 50 8.41 26.75 20.86
N ILE A 51 8.85 25.52 21.12
CA ILE A 51 9.22 25.09 22.49
C ILE A 51 10.42 25.90 23.00
N TYR A 52 11.44 26.11 22.16
CA TYR A 52 12.67 26.81 22.56
C TYR A 52 12.58 28.34 22.49
N SER A 53 11.55 28.88 21.83
CA SER A 53 11.37 30.33 21.72
C SER A 53 10.49 30.87 22.85
N PRO A 54 11.02 31.64 23.81
CA PRO A 54 10.26 32.15 24.95
C PRO A 54 9.17 33.15 24.52
N ASP A 55 9.39 33.90 23.44
CA ASP A 55 8.48 34.94 22.94
C ASP A 55 7.24 34.38 22.22
N VAL A 56 7.27 33.08 21.89
CA VAL A 56 6.20 32.43 21.13
C VAL A 56 5.22 31.76 22.09
N SER A 57 3.94 32.07 21.99
CA SER A 57 2.91 31.49 22.87
C SER A 57 2.45 30.11 22.40
N ALA A 58 1.89 29.31 23.31
CA ALA A 58 1.28 28.01 22.94
C ALA A 58 0.14 28.18 21.92
N TRP A 59 -0.53 29.33 21.91
CA TRP A 59 -1.59 29.63 20.95
C TRP A 59 -1.06 29.84 19.52
N GLN A 60 0.13 30.44 19.40
CA GLN A 60 0.81 30.56 18.12
C GLN A 60 1.22 29.18 17.57
N LEU A 61 1.64 28.24 18.44
CA LEU A 61 1.86 26.84 18.04
C LEU A 61 0.58 26.20 17.48
N VAL A 62 -0.55 26.34 18.17
CA VAL A 62 -1.84 25.80 17.71
C VAL A 62 -2.24 26.43 16.37
N PHE A 63 -2.07 27.74 16.23
CA PHE A 63 -2.34 28.45 14.97
C PHE A 63 -1.45 27.95 13.83
N SER A 64 -0.14 27.85 14.05
CA SER A 64 0.82 27.34 13.06
C SER A 64 0.51 25.90 12.65
N LEU A 65 0.19 25.03 13.60
CA LEU A 65 -0.25 23.66 13.32
C LEU A 65 -1.56 23.64 12.53
N GLY A 66 -2.52 24.50 12.87
CA GLY A 66 -3.78 24.65 12.14
C GLY A 66 -3.57 25.06 10.68
N VAL A 67 -2.79 26.12 10.45
CA VAL A 67 -2.43 26.59 9.10
C VAL A 67 -1.70 25.49 8.31
N TRP A 68 -0.73 24.82 8.94
CA TRP A 68 -0.01 23.71 8.32
C TRP A 68 -0.93 22.53 7.96
N THR A 69 -1.87 22.20 8.84
CA THR A 69 -2.88 21.16 8.61
C THR A 69 -3.79 21.53 7.44
N CYS A 70 -4.30 22.76 7.41
CA CYS A 70 -5.12 23.28 6.32
C CYS A 70 -4.37 23.25 4.99
N PHE A 71 -3.10 23.68 4.98
CA PHE A 71 -2.24 23.62 3.80
C PHE A 71 -2.07 22.18 3.28
N ASN A 72 -1.77 21.25 4.19
CA ASN A 72 -1.65 19.82 3.86
C ASN A 72 -2.96 19.21 3.33
N MET A 73 -4.09 19.63 3.89
CA MET A 73 -5.41 19.22 3.41
C MET A 73 -5.70 19.79 2.01
N GLY A 74 -5.27 21.03 1.75
CA GLY A 74 -5.28 21.65 0.43
C GLY A 74 -4.48 20.85 -0.58
N ILE A 75 -3.22 20.50 -0.26
CA ILE A 75 -2.38 19.63 -1.11
C ILE A 75 -3.10 18.31 -1.42
N ARG A 76 -3.70 17.66 -0.42
CA ARG A 76 -4.45 16.41 -0.64
C ARG A 76 -5.65 16.55 -1.54
N TYR A 77 -6.40 17.64 -1.41
CA TYR A 77 -7.51 17.93 -2.32
C TYR A 77 -6.98 18.10 -3.74
N LEU A 78 -5.87 18.82 -3.89
CA LEU A 78 -5.15 19.04 -5.13
C LEU A 78 -4.62 17.74 -5.76
N LEU A 79 -4.26 16.73 -4.96
CA LEU A 79 -3.87 15.39 -5.40
C LEU A 79 -5.02 14.58 -6.04
N ARG A 80 -6.27 15.09 -6.07
CA ARG A 80 -7.32 14.53 -6.96
C ARG A 80 -6.99 14.73 -8.43
N PHE A 81 -6.29 15.80 -8.78
CA PHE A 81 -5.92 16.06 -10.17
C PHE A 81 -4.75 15.17 -10.59
N LYS A 82 -4.94 14.43 -11.69
CA LYS A 82 -3.97 13.45 -12.20
C LYS A 82 -2.58 14.06 -12.43
N THR A 83 -2.51 15.26 -13.01
CA THR A 83 -1.26 15.97 -13.30
C THR A 83 -0.47 16.28 -12.03
N LEU A 84 -1.16 16.78 -11.00
CA LEU A 84 -0.53 17.16 -9.75
C LEU A 84 -0.19 15.95 -8.88
N ARG A 85 -1.01 14.90 -8.97
CA ARG A 85 -0.68 13.59 -8.40
C ARG A 85 0.61 13.04 -8.97
N ARG A 86 0.78 13.03 -10.30
CA ARG A 86 2.02 12.56 -10.93
C ARG A 86 3.25 13.37 -10.50
N LEU A 87 3.10 14.70 -10.41
CA LEU A 87 4.21 15.58 -10.02
C LEU A 87 4.65 15.35 -8.56
N ILE A 88 3.69 15.21 -7.65
CA ILE A 88 3.97 15.15 -6.20
C ILE A 88 4.23 13.72 -5.72
N LYS A 89 3.41 12.75 -6.16
CA LYS A 89 3.53 11.35 -5.73
C LYS A 89 4.40 10.51 -6.65
N GLY A 90 4.64 10.91 -7.90
CA GLY A 90 5.20 10.02 -8.90
C GLY A 90 4.18 8.97 -9.37
N ASP A 91 4.55 8.22 -10.41
CA ASP A 91 3.82 7.04 -10.88
C ASP A 91 4.67 5.80 -10.57
N THR A 92 4.06 4.69 -10.18
CA THR A 92 4.72 3.38 -10.10
C THR A 92 5.14 2.96 -11.51
N VAL A 93 6.40 2.57 -11.66
CA VAL A 93 6.98 2.24 -12.97
C VAL A 93 7.33 0.77 -13.05
N MET A 94 6.96 0.12 -14.16
CA MET A 94 7.38 -1.25 -14.44
C MET A 94 8.82 -1.25 -14.96
N ILE A 95 9.73 -1.79 -14.15
CA ILE A 95 11.17 -1.85 -14.46
C ILE A 95 11.53 -3.16 -15.15
N VAL A 96 10.89 -4.26 -14.76
CA VAL A 96 11.07 -5.58 -15.37
C VAL A 96 9.71 -6.09 -15.78
N ARG A 97 9.63 -6.64 -16.99
CA ARG A 97 8.44 -7.32 -17.49
C ARG A 97 8.83 -8.64 -18.15
N ASN A 98 8.21 -9.74 -17.75
CA ASN A 98 8.51 -11.08 -18.29
C ASN A 98 10.01 -11.42 -18.27
N GLY A 99 10.70 -11.09 -17.17
CA GLY A 99 12.15 -11.28 -16.99
C GLY A 99 13.04 -10.31 -17.78
N GLN A 100 12.48 -9.39 -18.59
CA GLN A 100 13.25 -8.43 -19.37
C GLN A 100 13.25 -7.04 -18.72
N ILE A 101 14.45 -6.47 -18.56
CA ILE A 101 14.62 -5.12 -18.00
C ILE A 101 14.24 -4.07 -19.05
N ASN A 102 13.31 -3.18 -18.70
CA ASN A 102 12.98 -2.01 -19.49
C ASN A 102 14.04 -0.92 -19.28
N LEU A 103 15.10 -0.94 -20.10
CA LEU A 103 16.23 0.00 -20.01
C LEU A 103 15.82 1.47 -20.11
N LYS A 104 14.74 1.79 -20.83
CA LYS A 104 14.25 3.16 -20.96
C LYS A 104 13.76 3.68 -19.61
N GLU A 105 12.96 2.87 -18.92
CA GLU A 105 12.43 3.20 -17.60
C GLU A 105 13.51 3.12 -16.52
N PHE A 106 14.41 2.15 -16.61
CA PHE A 106 15.56 2.01 -15.71
C PHE A 106 16.43 3.28 -15.70
N LYS A 107 16.78 3.80 -16.89
CA LYS A 107 17.55 5.05 -17.01
C LYS A 107 16.74 6.29 -16.65
N ARG A 108 15.45 6.34 -16.98
CA ARG A 108 14.59 7.50 -16.65
C ARG A 108 14.45 7.71 -15.16
N ASN A 109 14.45 6.63 -14.37
CA ASN A 109 14.38 6.68 -12.91
C ASN A 109 15.76 6.73 -12.24
N GLY A 110 16.85 6.85 -13.02
CA GLY A 110 18.21 6.98 -12.48
C GLY A 110 18.69 5.76 -11.69
N LEU A 111 18.11 4.58 -11.94
CA LEU A 111 18.52 3.36 -11.24
C LEU A 111 19.86 2.88 -11.79
N GLU A 112 20.74 2.47 -10.88
CA GLU A 112 21.97 1.75 -11.19
C GLU A 112 21.77 0.24 -10.99
N MET A 113 22.47 -0.59 -11.75
CA MET A 113 22.31 -2.04 -11.67
C MET A 113 22.71 -2.59 -10.29
N GLU A 114 23.72 -2.01 -9.65
CA GLU A 114 24.14 -2.40 -8.30
C GLU A 114 23.08 -2.07 -7.24
N GLN A 115 22.47 -0.89 -7.34
CA GLN A 115 21.37 -0.48 -6.47
C GLN A 115 20.16 -1.39 -6.67
N PHE A 116 19.77 -1.65 -7.92
CA PHE A 116 18.66 -2.53 -8.25
C PHE A 116 18.86 -3.94 -7.72
N ARG A 117 20.05 -4.53 -7.87
CA ARG A 117 20.38 -5.84 -7.30
C ARG A 117 20.36 -5.84 -5.77
N THR A 118 20.68 -4.72 -5.14
CA THR A 118 20.60 -4.59 -3.68
C THR A 118 19.14 -4.56 -3.21
N LEU A 119 18.28 -3.78 -3.87
CA LEU A 119 16.85 -3.74 -3.59
C LEU A 119 16.17 -5.11 -3.84
N LEU A 120 16.60 -5.87 -4.86
CA LEU A 120 16.14 -7.24 -5.06
C LEU A 120 16.53 -8.16 -3.89
N ARG A 121 17.77 -8.05 -3.39
CA ARG A 121 18.24 -8.83 -2.23
C ARG A 121 17.51 -8.48 -0.94
N GLU A 122 17.15 -7.21 -0.74
CA GLU A 122 16.31 -6.79 0.39
C GLU A 122 14.92 -7.47 0.34
N ASN A 123 14.43 -7.80 -0.86
CA ASN A 123 13.21 -8.58 -1.07
C ASN A 123 13.45 -10.11 -1.08
N GLY A 124 14.63 -10.57 -0.67
CA GLY A 124 14.99 -11.99 -0.62
C GLY A 124 15.32 -12.63 -1.96
N ILE A 125 15.52 -11.83 -3.03
CA ILE A 125 15.80 -12.32 -4.38
C ILE A 125 17.26 -12.10 -4.72
N PHE A 126 17.99 -13.19 -4.96
CA PHE A 126 19.44 -13.17 -5.18
C PHE A 126 19.84 -13.30 -6.66
N SER A 127 18.92 -13.73 -7.52
CA SER A 127 19.13 -13.91 -8.95
C SER A 127 18.08 -13.18 -9.77
N MET A 128 18.50 -12.56 -10.86
CA MET A 128 17.60 -11.95 -11.85
C MET A 128 16.79 -13.01 -12.61
N MET A 129 17.28 -14.26 -12.66
CA MET A 129 16.56 -15.37 -13.31
C MET A 129 15.31 -15.78 -12.55
N ASP A 130 15.24 -15.48 -11.25
CA ASP A 130 14.09 -15.78 -10.42
C ASP A 130 13.03 -14.68 -10.53
N VAL A 131 13.27 -13.61 -11.28
CA VAL A 131 12.41 -12.43 -11.36
C VAL A 131 11.59 -12.46 -12.65
N ASP A 132 10.27 -12.34 -12.52
CA ASP A 132 9.37 -12.21 -13.67
C ASP A 132 8.99 -10.73 -13.90
N ASP A 133 8.33 -10.11 -12.92
CA ASP A 133 7.91 -8.71 -12.99
C ASP A 133 8.45 -7.91 -11.81
N VAL A 134 8.88 -6.67 -12.07
CA VAL A 134 9.32 -5.74 -11.02
C VAL A 134 8.72 -4.37 -11.26
N ARG A 135 8.05 -3.87 -10.22
CA ARG A 135 7.52 -2.51 -10.17
C ARG A 135 8.36 -1.70 -9.18
N PHE A 136 8.79 -0.52 -9.61
CA PHE A 136 9.45 0.46 -8.77
C PHE A 136 8.40 1.44 -8.26
N GLU A 137 8.19 1.39 -6.96
CA GLU A 137 7.21 2.20 -6.25
C GLU A 137 7.77 3.59 -5.95
N THR A 138 6.87 4.53 -5.72
CA THR A 138 7.22 5.95 -5.55
C THR A 138 7.93 6.26 -4.23
N ASN A 139 7.89 5.33 -3.28
CA ASN A 139 8.66 5.36 -2.05
C ASN A 139 10.09 4.80 -2.22
N GLY A 140 10.48 4.39 -3.44
CA GLY A 140 11.78 3.80 -3.74
C GLY A 140 11.89 2.31 -3.45
N GLN A 141 10.81 1.65 -3.05
CA GLN A 141 10.77 0.20 -2.85
C GLN A 141 10.48 -0.53 -4.17
N LEU A 142 10.85 -1.82 -4.21
CA LEU A 142 10.49 -2.71 -5.31
C LEU A 142 9.36 -3.64 -4.87
N THR A 143 8.34 -3.76 -5.71
CA THR A 143 7.38 -4.85 -5.67
C THR A 143 7.80 -5.88 -6.72
N VAL A 144 8.12 -7.10 -6.29
CA VAL A 144 8.66 -8.13 -7.18
C VAL A 144 7.73 -9.34 -7.26
N SER A 145 7.49 -9.82 -8.47
CA SER A 145 6.90 -11.12 -8.77
C SER A 145 8.03 -12.05 -9.23
N THR A 146 8.17 -13.23 -8.61
CA THR A 146 9.17 -14.21 -9.00
C THR A 146 8.60 -15.26 -9.94
N CYS A 147 9.44 -15.81 -10.82
CA CYS A 147 9.08 -16.92 -11.72
C CYS A 147 8.51 -18.14 -10.97
N ASN A 148 8.83 -18.26 -9.67
CA ASN A 148 8.39 -19.35 -8.79
C ASN A 148 7.42 -18.90 -7.69
N SER A 149 7.05 -17.60 -7.63
CA SER A 149 6.00 -17.14 -6.72
C SER A 149 4.66 -17.37 -7.37
N LYS A 150 3.90 -18.28 -6.75
CA LYS A 150 2.45 -18.35 -6.63
C LYS A 150 1.73 -17.38 -7.57
N SER A 151 1.10 -17.95 -8.60
CA SER A 151 0.22 -17.24 -9.52
C SER A 151 -0.64 -16.22 -8.77
N GLU A 152 -0.81 -15.02 -9.34
CA GLU A 152 -1.59 -13.96 -8.73
C GLU A 152 -2.98 -14.52 -8.36
N SER A 153 -3.35 -14.44 -7.08
CA SER A 153 -4.64 -14.94 -6.62
C SER A 153 -5.71 -13.92 -6.98
N TYR A 154 -6.70 -14.36 -7.75
CA TYR A 154 -7.83 -13.54 -8.12
C TYR A 154 -8.94 -13.70 -7.09
N LEU A 155 -9.31 -12.59 -6.44
CA LEU A 155 -10.48 -12.56 -5.56
C LEU A 155 -11.75 -12.49 -6.42
N PHE A 156 -12.47 -13.60 -6.49
CA PHE A 156 -13.70 -13.72 -7.27
C PHE A 156 -14.94 -13.39 -6.46
N VAL A 157 -14.96 -13.67 -5.15
CA VAL A 157 -16.12 -13.37 -4.30
C VAL A 157 -15.67 -12.64 -3.06
N ASN A 158 -16.31 -11.51 -2.79
CA ASN A 158 -16.14 -10.77 -1.55
C ASN A 158 -17.50 -10.56 -0.89
N SER A 159 -17.65 -11.07 0.33
CA SER A 159 -18.83 -10.89 1.18
C SER A 159 -20.16 -11.31 0.53
N GLY A 160 -20.12 -12.33 -0.34
CA GLY A 160 -21.28 -12.87 -1.05
C GLY A 160 -21.57 -12.20 -2.39
N SER A 161 -20.70 -11.31 -2.89
CA SER A 161 -20.81 -10.70 -4.22
C SER A 161 -19.64 -11.08 -5.12
N VAL A 162 -19.93 -11.40 -6.38
CA VAL A 162 -18.93 -11.72 -7.40
C VAL A 162 -18.25 -10.45 -7.90
N LEU A 163 -16.92 -10.48 -8.09
CA LEU A 163 -16.13 -9.40 -8.65
C LEU A 163 -15.85 -9.66 -10.15
N ASP A 164 -16.66 -9.07 -11.02
CA ASP A 164 -16.54 -9.22 -12.47
C ASP A 164 -15.17 -8.74 -13.00
N SER A 165 -14.65 -7.64 -12.45
CA SER A 165 -13.32 -7.11 -12.84
C SER A 165 -12.18 -8.10 -12.59
N SER A 166 -12.30 -8.91 -11.54
CA SER A 166 -11.30 -9.93 -11.20
C SER A 166 -11.44 -11.15 -12.11
N LEU A 167 -12.67 -11.52 -12.47
CA LEU A 167 -12.96 -12.58 -13.43
C LEU A 167 -12.43 -12.24 -14.83
N GLU A 168 -12.66 -11.00 -15.30
CA GLU A 168 -12.11 -10.50 -16.56
C GLU A 168 -10.58 -10.53 -16.56
N SER A 169 -9.96 -10.08 -15.45
CA SER A 169 -8.49 -10.08 -15.29
C SER A 169 -7.91 -11.50 -15.28
N ALA A 170 -8.67 -12.49 -14.80
CA ALA A 170 -8.31 -13.90 -14.83
C ALA A 170 -8.65 -14.62 -16.15
N GLY A 171 -9.37 -13.95 -17.06
CA GLY A 171 -9.91 -14.55 -18.29
C GLY A 171 -10.94 -15.66 -18.04
N LYS A 172 -11.73 -15.56 -16.96
CA LYS A 172 -12.74 -16.54 -16.55
C LYS A 172 -14.15 -15.96 -16.61
N THR A 173 -15.15 -16.82 -16.78
CA THR A 173 -16.57 -16.43 -16.77
C THR A 173 -17.21 -16.72 -15.41
N GLU A 174 -18.30 -16.02 -15.10
CA GLU A 174 -19.08 -16.27 -13.89
C GLU A 174 -19.67 -17.70 -13.89
N GLU A 175 -20.05 -18.22 -15.05
CA GLU A 175 -20.52 -19.60 -15.23
C GLU A 175 -19.43 -20.61 -14.83
N TRP A 176 -18.20 -20.38 -15.29
CA TRP A 176 -17.07 -21.22 -14.92
C TRP A 176 -16.84 -21.20 -13.40
N LEU A 177 -16.98 -20.05 -12.75
CA LEU A 177 -16.86 -19.94 -11.30
C LEU A 177 -17.95 -20.75 -10.57
N LYS A 178 -19.21 -20.60 -10.96
CA LYS A 178 -20.35 -21.30 -10.36
C LYS A 178 -20.24 -22.81 -10.51
N ASP A 179 -19.86 -23.29 -11.69
CA ASP A 179 -19.67 -24.73 -11.95
C ASP A 179 -18.56 -25.34 -11.10
N ASN A 180 -17.44 -24.62 -10.95
CA ASN A 180 -16.32 -25.10 -10.14
C ASN A 180 -16.64 -25.06 -8.64
N LEU A 181 -17.33 -24.02 -8.15
CA LEU A 181 -17.77 -23.93 -6.76
C LEU A 181 -18.81 -25.00 -6.42
N ALA A 182 -19.76 -25.26 -7.33
CA ALA A 182 -20.76 -26.32 -7.17
C ALA A 182 -20.10 -27.72 -7.06
N ARG A 183 -19.08 -28.01 -7.89
CA ARG A 183 -18.30 -29.26 -7.80
C ARG A 183 -17.57 -29.42 -6.48
N GLN A 184 -17.17 -28.31 -5.85
CA GLN A 184 -16.51 -28.30 -4.54
C GLN A 184 -17.50 -28.32 -3.35
N GLY A 185 -18.81 -28.38 -3.60
CA GLY A 185 -19.84 -28.43 -2.56
C GLY A 185 -20.32 -27.06 -2.09
N TYR A 186 -20.08 -26.00 -2.86
CA TYR A 186 -20.51 -24.63 -2.58
C TYR A 186 -21.42 -24.11 -3.71
N PRO A 187 -22.70 -24.52 -3.76
CA PRO A 187 -23.61 -24.14 -4.84
C PRO A 187 -24.11 -22.69 -4.74
N ASP A 188 -24.12 -22.09 -3.55
CA ASP A 188 -24.56 -20.70 -3.34
C ASP A 188 -23.37 -19.80 -2.98
N VAL A 189 -23.11 -18.83 -3.86
CA VAL A 189 -22.04 -17.84 -3.70
C VAL A 189 -22.36 -16.84 -2.57
N SER A 190 -23.64 -16.62 -2.27
CA SER A 190 -24.12 -15.65 -1.28
C SER A 190 -23.74 -16.03 0.16
N GLU A 191 -23.54 -17.33 0.41
CA GLU A 191 -23.10 -17.88 1.70
C GLU A 191 -21.58 -17.77 1.90
N LEU A 192 -20.83 -17.41 0.86
CA LEU A 192 -19.38 -17.32 0.88
C LEU A 192 -18.93 -15.91 1.23
N PHE A 193 -18.02 -15.83 2.20
CA PHE A 193 -17.36 -14.58 2.56
C PHE A 193 -16.20 -14.25 1.62
N CYS A 194 -15.42 -15.26 1.24
CA CYS A 194 -14.25 -15.07 0.38
C CYS A 194 -14.10 -16.26 -0.55
N VAL A 195 -13.89 -15.99 -1.84
CA VAL A 195 -13.42 -16.98 -2.81
C VAL A 195 -12.25 -16.39 -3.56
N GLU A 196 -11.08 -16.96 -3.36
CA GLU A 196 -9.87 -16.66 -4.12
C GLU A 196 -9.53 -17.85 -5.00
N TRP A 197 -9.09 -17.57 -6.22
CA TRP A 197 -8.60 -18.59 -7.13
C TRP A 197 -7.18 -18.26 -7.54
N THR A 198 -6.31 -19.26 -7.38
CA THR A 198 -4.91 -19.17 -7.78
C THR A 198 -4.68 -20.14 -8.92
N PRO A 199 -4.27 -19.68 -10.12
CA PRO A 199 -3.92 -20.56 -11.22
C PRO A 199 -2.91 -21.64 -10.76
N GLY A 200 -3.15 -22.91 -11.08
CA GLY A 200 -2.28 -24.02 -10.69
C GLY A 200 -2.32 -24.45 -9.21
N ARG A 201 -3.03 -23.73 -8.32
CA ARG A 201 -3.17 -24.10 -6.90
C ARG A 201 -4.61 -24.36 -6.46
N GLY A 202 -5.60 -23.83 -7.19
CA GLY A 202 -7.02 -24.07 -6.95
C GLY A 202 -7.75 -22.93 -6.23
N PHE A 203 -8.84 -23.27 -5.55
CA PHE A 203 -9.73 -22.32 -4.87
C PHE A 203 -9.48 -22.30 -3.36
N TYR A 204 -9.42 -21.10 -2.79
CA TYR A 204 -9.54 -20.86 -1.37
C TYR A 204 -10.94 -20.30 -1.09
N VAL A 205 -11.71 -20.98 -0.24
CA VAL A 205 -13.12 -20.64 0.04
C VAL A 205 -13.32 -20.44 1.54
N ALA A 206 -13.86 -19.29 1.94
CA ALA A 206 -14.28 -19.00 3.31
C ALA A 206 -15.79 -18.75 3.35
N LYS A 207 -16.50 -19.44 4.24
CA LYS A 207 -17.94 -19.26 4.47
C LYS A 207 -18.22 -18.07 5.39
N LYS A 208 -19.37 -17.42 5.23
CA LYS A 208 -19.83 -16.29 6.06
C LYS A 208 -20.19 -16.70 7.49
N ASN A 209 -20.47 -17.98 7.70
CA ASN A 209 -20.92 -18.51 8.99
C ASN A 209 -20.06 -19.72 9.39
N SER A 210 -18.90 -19.45 9.98
CA SER A 210 -18.19 -20.45 10.77
C SER A 210 -17.29 -19.73 11.79
N ASP A 211 -17.72 -19.76 13.04
CA ASP A 211 -16.93 -19.40 14.23
C ASP A 211 -15.81 -20.43 14.53
N ASN A 212 -15.50 -21.32 13.57
CA ASN A 212 -14.35 -22.22 13.58
C ASN A 212 -14.15 -22.85 12.19
N GLY A 213 -12.90 -22.90 11.73
CA GLY A 213 -12.46 -23.82 10.66
C GLY A 213 -12.14 -23.16 9.31
N ILE A 214 -10.89 -22.72 9.17
CA ILE A 214 -10.24 -22.50 7.87
C ILE A 214 -10.15 -23.88 7.19
N ILE A 215 -10.83 -24.09 6.07
CA ILE A 215 -10.61 -25.24 5.20
C ILE A 215 -9.98 -24.72 3.90
N GLY A 216 -8.66 -24.52 3.93
CA GLY A 216 -7.87 -24.45 2.71
C GLY A 216 -7.69 -25.86 2.18
N LYS A 217 -8.40 -26.23 1.11
CA LYS A 217 -8.04 -27.43 0.33
C LYS A 217 -7.00 -27.02 -0.70
N GLU A 218 -5.74 -27.33 -0.43
CA GLU A 218 -4.72 -27.41 -1.47
C GLU A 218 -4.90 -28.73 -2.22
N GLU A 219 -5.16 -28.66 -3.52
CA GLU A 219 -5.08 -29.83 -4.38
C GLU A 219 -4.06 -29.51 -5.48
N ASN A 220 -2.95 -30.25 -5.47
CA ASN A 220 -1.87 -30.12 -6.44
C ASN A 220 -2.35 -30.66 -7.78
N ASP A 221 -2.75 -29.79 -8.70
CA ASP A 221 -2.73 -30.14 -10.11
C ASP A 221 -1.26 -30.20 -10.55
N VAL A 222 -0.79 -31.44 -10.68
CA VAL A 222 0.51 -31.77 -11.27
C VAL A 222 0.53 -31.19 -12.68
N CYS A 223 1.36 -30.16 -12.88
CA CYS A 223 1.77 -29.75 -14.22
C CYS A 223 2.40 -30.96 -14.92
N ASN A 224 1.72 -31.46 -15.94
CA ASN A 224 2.36 -32.10 -17.09
C ASN A 224 2.18 -31.18 -18.29
#